data_AF-Q8WMS5-F1
#
_entry.id   AF-Q8WMS5-F1
#
_cell.length_a   1.000
_cell.length_b   1.000
_cell.length_c   1.000
_cell.angle_alpha   90.00
_cell.angle_beta   90.00
_cell.angle_gamma   90.00
#
_symmetry.space_group_name_H-M   'P 1'
#
loop_
_entity.id
_entity.type
_entity.pdbx_description
1 polymer ?
#
loop_
_entity_poly.entity_id
_entity_poly.type
_entity_poly.pdbx_seq_one_letter_code
_entity_poly.pdbx_strand_id
1 'polypeptide(L)'
;RCLGFQFTPAIRPFLQTISIGLVSFGEHYKRNETGLGVTASSLFTSGRFAIDPELRGAEFERIIQNLDVHFWKAFWNITEIEVLSSLANMASATVRVSRLLSLPPEAFEMPLTADPKLTVTISPPLAHSGPGPVLVRLISYDLREGQDSEELSSLVKSEGPRSLELRPRPQQAPRSQSLVVHIHGGGFVAQTSKSHEPYLKSWAQELGVPIVSIDYS
;
A
#
# COMPACT_ATOMS: atom_id res chain seq x y z
N ARG A 1 -8.78 -11.54 23.57
CA ARG A 1 -8.94 -10.05 23.66
C ARG A 1 -9.07 -9.31 22.32
N CYS A 2 -9.85 -8.21 22.28
CA CYS A 2 -10.15 -7.39 21.10
C CYS A 2 -8.98 -6.49 20.68
N LEU A 3 -7.99 -7.03 19.96
CA LEU A 3 -6.91 -6.23 19.41
C LEU A 3 -7.45 -5.30 18.29
N GLY A 4 -7.16 -4.01 18.41
CA GLY A 4 -7.51 -2.98 17.41
C GLY A 4 -8.93 -2.43 17.48
N PHE A 5 -9.65 -2.62 18.60
CA PHE A 5 -11.02 -2.10 18.78
C PHE A 5 -11.10 -0.57 18.68
N GLN A 6 -10.05 0.13 19.09
CA GLN A 6 -9.91 1.58 19.03
C GLN A 6 -9.72 2.13 17.61
N PHE A 7 -9.44 1.26 16.64
CA PHE A 7 -9.26 1.66 15.25
C PHE A 7 -10.50 1.35 14.40
N THR A 8 -10.54 1.94 13.21
CA THR A 8 -11.60 1.74 12.23
C THR A 8 -11.78 0.25 11.91
N PRO A 9 -13.00 -0.24 11.65
CA PRO A 9 -13.24 -1.65 11.37
C PRO A 9 -12.36 -2.21 10.24
N ALA A 10 -12.01 -1.38 9.25
CA ALA A 10 -11.20 -1.75 8.11
C ALA A 10 -9.76 -2.21 8.46
N ILE A 11 -9.15 -1.67 9.53
CA ILE A 11 -7.78 -2.05 9.91
C ILE A 11 -7.73 -3.25 10.86
N ARG A 12 -8.87 -3.65 11.43
CA ARG A 12 -8.94 -4.74 12.41
C ARG A 12 -8.47 -6.08 11.83
N PRO A 13 -8.88 -6.50 10.61
CA PRO A 13 -8.39 -7.75 10.02
C PRO A 13 -6.87 -7.76 9.89
N PHE A 14 -6.28 -6.65 9.44
CA PHE A 14 -4.83 -6.50 9.30
C PHE A 14 -4.08 -6.66 10.63
N LEU A 15 -4.53 -5.95 11.67
CA LEU A 15 -3.92 -6.04 13.00
C LEU A 15 -4.08 -7.43 13.62
N GLN A 16 -5.23 -8.09 13.38
CA GLN A 16 -5.45 -9.46 13.81
C GLN A 16 -4.50 -10.42 13.11
N THR A 17 -4.24 -10.26 11.81
CA THR A 17 -3.30 -11.13 11.11
C THR A 17 -1.86 -10.91 11.53
N ILE A 18 -1.44 -9.66 11.78
CA ILE A 18 -0.12 -9.39 12.39
C ILE A 18 -0.01 -10.11 13.73
N SER A 19 -1.03 -10.01 14.59
CA SER A 19 -1.04 -10.65 15.90
C SER A 19 -0.96 -12.17 15.79
N ILE A 20 -1.72 -12.78 14.87
CA ILE A 20 -1.69 -14.22 14.61
C ILE A 20 -0.31 -14.64 14.08
N GLY A 21 0.24 -13.89 13.12
CA GLY A 21 1.55 -14.15 12.54
C GLY A 21 2.69 -14.02 13.55
N LEU A 22 2.65 -12.99 14.40
CA LEU A 22 3.64 -12.77 15.44
C LEU A 22 3.67 -13.93 16.42
N VAL A 23 2.49 -14.35 16.89
CA VAL A 23 2.38 -15.44 17.87
C VAL A 23 2.83 -16.77 17.28
N SER A 24 2.43 -17.05 16.03
CA SER A 24 2.83 -18.25 15.30
C SER A 24 4.33 -18.27 15.01
N PHE A 25 4.91 -17.14 14.57
CA PHE A 25 6.35 -17.02 14.34
C PHE A 25 7.16 -17.18 15.63
N GLY A 26 6.69 -16.59 16.73
CA GLY A 26 7.32 -16.72 18.05
C GLY A 26 7.36 -18.15 18.60
N GLU A 27 6.40 -18.99 18.23
CA GLU A 27 6.43 -20.42 18.58
C GLU A 27 7.54 -21.17 17.82
N HIS A 28 7.63 -20.97 16.51
CA HIS A 28 8.63 -21.64 15.68
C HIS A 28 10.05 -21.13 15.94
N TYR A 29 10.20 -19.83 16.23
CA TYR A 29 11.49 -19.23 16.56
C TYR A 29 12.13 -19.86 17.81
N LYS A 30 11.34 -20.14 18.85
CA LYS A 30 11.86 -20.78 20.09
C LYS A 30 12.20 -22.26 19.93
N ARG A 31 11.62 -22.96 18.95
CA ARG A 31 11.87 -24.39 18.74
C ARG A 31 13.18 -24.69 18.01
N ASN A 32 13.97 -23.67 17.64
CA ASN A 32 15.19 -23.83 16.82
C ASN A 32 14.93 -24.60 15.51
N GLU A 33 13.69 -24.60 15.01
CA GLU A 33 13.34 -25.12 13.69
C GLU A 33 13.74 -24.09 12.61
N THR A 34 15.01 -23.69 12.59
CA THR A 34 15.62 -22.89 11.52
C THR A 34 15.94 -23.76 10.30
N GLY A 35 15.07 -24.75 10.01
CA GLY A 35 15.10 -25.50 8.77
C GLY A 35 14.37 -24.70 7.70
N LEU A 36 15.01 -24.54 6.54
CA LEU A 36 14.57 -23.90 5.28
C LEU A 36 13.22 -24.43 4.71
N GLY A 37 12.16 -24.48 5.51
CA GLY A 37 10.91 -25.15 5.12
C GLY A 37 9.62 -24.53 5.66
N VAL A 38 9.67 -23.57 6.57
CA VAL A 38 8.44 -22.90 7.01
C VAL A 38 8.09 -21.81 6.00
N THR A 39 7.19 -22.16 5.07
CA THR A 39 6.66 -21.24 4.06
C THR A 39 6.08 -20.01 4.76
N ALA A 40 6.38 -18.80 4.30
CA ALA A 40 5.88 -17.57 4.94
C ALA A 40 4.35 -17.59 5.16
N SER A 41 3.59 -18.30 4.31
CA SER A 41 2.16 -18.54 4.46
C SER A 41 1.76 -19.39 5.69
N SER A 42 2.53 -20.44 6.03
CA SER A 42 2.19 -21.35 7.14
C SER A 42 2.36 -20.71 8.52
N LEU A 43 3.26 -19.72 8.62
CA LEU A 43 3.44 -18.89 9.81
C LEU A 43 2.22 -18.04 10.14
N PHE A 44 1.32 -17.73 9.19
CA PHE A 44 0.14 -16.91 9.47
C PHE A 44 -1.15 -17.74 9.53
N THR A 45 -1.10 -19.02 9.19
CA THR A 45 -2.26 -19.94 9.17
C THR A 45 -2.32 -20.90 10.36
N SER A 46 -1.63 -20.62 11.47
CA SER A 46 -1.79 -21.44 12.69
C SER A 46 -3.20 -21.25 13.25
N GLY A 47 -4.11 -22.11 12.79
CA GLY A 47 -5.56 -21.99 13.01
C GLY A 47 -5.94 -21.91 14.49
N ARG A 48 -5.14 -22.50 15.39
CA ARG A 48 -5.39 -22.45 16.83
C ARG A 48 -5.35 -21.02 17.41
N PHE A 49 -4.46 -20.16 16.91
CA PHE A 49 -4.38 -18.76 17.36
C PHE A 49 -5.40 -17.85 16.66
N ALA A 50 -5.96 -18.31 15.54
CA ALA A 50 -7.11 -17.67 14.91
C ALA A 50 -8.43 -18.02 15.62
N ILE A 51 -8.56 -19.25 16.14
CA ILE A 51 -9.77 -19.79 16.77
C ILE A 51 -9.86 -19.42 18.26
N ASP A 52 -8.74 -19.39 18.98
CA ASP A 52 -8.70 -19.10 20.42
C ASP A 52 -8.08 -17.71 20.73
N PRO A 53 -8.90 -16.68 20.99
CA PRO A 53 -8.42 -15.32 21.25
C PRO A 53 -7.72 -15.14 22.59
N GLU A 54 -7.91 -16.04 23.55
CA GLU A 54 -7.29 -15.99 24.88
C GLU A 54 -5.92 -16.65 24.86
N LEU A 55 -5.79 -17.81 24.20
CA LEU A 55 -4.49 -18.42 23.92
C LEU A 55 -3.58 -17.47 23.12
N ARG A 56 -4.13 -16.83 22.07
CA ARG A 56 -3.39 -15.81 21.31
C ARG A 56 -2.94 -14.66 22.19
N GLY A 57 -3.80 -14.19 23.09
CA GLY A 57 -3.49 -13.09 24.00
C GLY A 57 -2.34 -13.41 24.94
N ALA A 58 -2.38 -14.59 25.58
CA ALA A 58 -1.35 -15.04 26.50
C ALA A 58 0.02 -15.21 25.81
N GLU A 59 0.04 -15.82 24.61
CA GLU A 59 1.28 -15.97 23.86
C GLU A 59 1.82 -14.64 23.32
N PHE A 60 0.94 -13.72 22.91
CA PHE A 60 1.34 -12.38 22.48
C PHE A 60 2.05 -11.64 23.62
N GLU A 61 1.48 -11.64 24.82
CA GLU A 61 2.09 -11.04 26.02
C GLU A 61 3.45 -11.68 26.32
N ARG A 62 3.52 -13.01 26.30
CA ARG A 62 4.77 -13.75 26.51
C ARG A 62 5.84 -13.39 25.49
N ILE A 63 5.50 -13.23 24.22
CA ILE A 63 6.44 -12.86 23.15
C ILE A 63 6.98 -11.45 23.35
N ILE A 64 6.08 -10.49 23.59
CA ILE A 64 6.43 -9.08 23.78
C ILE A 64 7.37 -8.89 24.97
N GLN A 65 7.19 -9.66 26.04
CA GLN A 65 7.99 -9.53 27.27
C GLN A 65 9.36 -10.26 27.22
N ASN A 66 9.55 -11.25 26.35
CA ASN A 66 10.67 -12.19 26.47
C ASN A 66 11.54 -12.38 25.22
N LEU A 67 11.22 -11.76 24.07
CA LEU A 67 11.99 -11.94 22.84
C LEU A 67 12.94 -10.77 22.54
N ASP A 68 14.04 -11.10 21.85
CA ASP A 68 15.17 -10.21 21.64
C ASP A 68 15.07 -9.40 20.32
N VAL A 69 16.05 -8.52 20.09
CA VAL A 69 16.09 -7.67 18.89
C VAL A 69 16.24 -8.47 17.58
N HIS A 70 16.85 -9.66 17.63
CA HIS A 70 17.05 -10.49 16.44
C HIS A 70 15.74 -11.11 15.96
N PHE A 71 14.90 -11.54 16.91
CA PHE A 71 13.54 -11.98 16.62
C PHE A 71 12.74 -10.91 15.87
N TRP A 72 12.73 -9.67 16.38
CA TRP A 72 11.97 -8.59 15.76
C TRP A 72 12.46 -8.26 14.35
N LYS A 73 13.79 -8.25 14.14
CA LYS A 73 14.36 -8.09 12.80
C LYS A 73 13.92 -9.20 11.85
N ALA A 74 13.97 -10.45 12.29
CA ALA A 74 13.58 -11.60 11.46
C ALA A 74 12.08 -11.59 11.13
N PHE A 75 11.22 -11.29 12.11
CA PHE A 75 9.78 -11.20 11.91
C PHE A 75 9.42 -10.09 10.91
N TRP A 76 9.93 -8.88 11.12
CA TRP A 76 9.60 -7.74 10.26
C TRP A 76 10.12 -7.92 8.83
N ASN A 77 11.31 -8.49 8.65
CA ASN A 77 11.87 -8.78 7.32
C ASN A 77 11.01 -9.78 6.51
N ILE A 78 10.38 -10.77 7.16
CA ILE A 78 9.46 -11.71 6.51
C ILE A 78 8.12 -11.04 6.18
N THR A 79 7.60 -10.20 7.08
CA THR A 79 6.31 -9.52 6.89
C THR A 79 6.35 -8.46 5.78
N GLU A 80 7.51 -7.88 5.52
CA GLU A 80 7.70 -6.79 4.57
C GLU A 80 7.55 -7.24 3.10
N ILE A 81 7.70 -8.53 2.80
CA ILE A 81 7.85 -9.01 1.41
C ILE A 81 6.53 -9.47 0.76
N GLU A 82 5.59 -10.10 1.48
CA GLU A 82 4.41 -10.72 0.82
C GLU A 82 3.07 -10.63 1.56
N VAL A 83 3.06 -10.70 2.90
CA VAL A 83 1.83 -10.96 3.64
C VAL A 83 1.08 -9.69 4.02
N LEU A 84 1.79 -8.63 4.45
CA LEU A 84 1.17 -7.35 4.81
C LEU A 84 0.50 -6.69 3.60
N SER A 85 1.16 -6.74 2.44
CA SER A 85 0.62 -6.22 1.18
C SER A 85 -0.59 -7.03 0.69
N SER A 86 -0.55 -8.36 0.82
CA SER A 86 -1.64 -9.24 0.38
C SER A 86 -2.90 -9.11 1.24
N LEU A 87 -2.77 -9.06 2.57
CA LEU A 87 -3.93 -8.94 3.48
C LEU A 87 -4.56 -7.56 3.45
N ALA A 88 -3.75 -6.51 3.36
CA ALA A 88 -4.26 -5.17 3.21
C ALA A 88 -5.00 -5.00 1.86
N ASN A 89 -4.58 -5.73 0.82
CA ASN A 89 -5.33 -5.86 -0.43
C ASN A 89 -6.63 -6.69 -0.29
N MET A 90 -6.65 -7.74 0.55
CA MET A 90 -7.86 -8.57 0.76
C MET A 90 -8.97 -7.85 1.52
N ALA A 91 -8.62 -7.00 2.49
CA ALA A 91 -9.58 -6.27 3.31
C ALA A 91 -9.96 -4.88 2.74
N SER A 92 -9.22 -4.40 1.73
CA SER A 92 -9.51 -3.11 1.10
C SER A 92 -10.57 -3.21 0.02
N ALA A 93 -11.21 -2.08 -0.26
CA ALA A 93 -12.13 -1.97 -1.37
C ALA A 93 -11.46 -2.38 -2.68
N THR A 94 -12.16 -3.16 -3.51
CA THR A 94 -11.68 -3.43 -4.86
C THR A 94 -11.91 -2.19 -5.73
N VAL A 95 -10.87 -1.77 -6.45
CA VAL A 95 -10.90 -0.59 -7.33
C VAL A 95 -10.62 -1.00 -8.77
N ARG A 96 -11.18 -0.27 -9.74
CA ARG A 96 -10.95 -0.53 -11.17
C ARG A 96 -9.61 -0.01 -11.66
N VAL A 97 -9.06 1.00 -10.99
CA VAL A 97 -7.75 1.57 -11.33
C VAL A 97 -6.88 1.59 -10.08
N SER A 98 -5.74 0.90 -10.12
CA SER A 98 -4.59 1.11 -9.25
C SER A 98 -3.34 0.93 -10.10
N ARG A 99 -2.65 2.02 -10.43
CA ARG A 99 -1.49 2.00 -11.32
C ARG A 99 -0.37 2.86 -10.76
N LEU A 100 0.85 2.33 -10.74
CA LEU A 100 2.05 3.12 -10.50
C LEU A 100 2.46 3.82 -11.79
N LEU A 101 2.57 5.14 -11.74
CA LEU A 101 2.98 6.01 -12.83
C LEU A 101 4.34 6.63 -12.52
N SER A 102 5.16 6.81 -13.54
CA SER A 102 6.48 7.45 -13.46
C SER A 102 6.45 8.75 -14.25
N LEU A 103 6.29 9.88 -13.56
CA LEU A 103 6.28 11.19 -14.18
C LEU A 103 7.72 11.59 -14.53
N PRO A 104 8.02 11.99 -15.78
CA PRO A 104 9.37 12.35 -16.17
C PRO A 104 9.80 13.68 -15.51
N PRO A 105 11.10 13.87 -15.23
CA PRO A 105 11.64 15.13 -14.71
C PRO A 105 11.81 16.16 -15.84
N GLU A 106 10.72 16.47 -16.53
CA GLU A 106 10.72 17.46 -17.62
C GLU A 106 10.19 18.79 -17.11
N ALA A 107 10.84 19.89 -17.52
CA ALA A 107 10.36 21.22 -17.22
C ALA A 107 9.10 21.51 -18.04
N PHE A 108 8.14 22.22 -17.46
CA PHE A 108 6.91 22.60 -18.14
C PHE A 108 6.53 24.04 -17.84
N GLU A 109 5.81 24.66 -18.78
CA GLU A 109 5.31 26.02 -18.64
C GLU A 109 3.94 26.02 -17.96
N MET A 110 3.77 26.91 -16.98
CA MET A 110 2.46 27.19 -16.37
C MET A 110 2.08 28.66 -16.56
N PRO A 111 0.81 28.97 -16.87
CA PRO A 111 0.34 30.34 -16.91
C PRO A 111 0.33 30.96 -15.50
N LEU A 112 0.65 32.24 -15.39
CA LEU A 112 0.56 32.97 -14.12
C LEU A 112 -0.90 33.19 -13.73
N THR A 113 -1.20 33.02 -12.44
CA THR A 113 -2.55 33.28 -11.88
C THR A 113 -2.99 34.74 -12.09
N ALA A 114 -2.04 35.69 -12.04
CA ALA A 114 -2.31 37.12 -12.19
C ALA A 114 -2.50 37.55 -13.65
N ASP A 115 -1.80 36.91 -14.59
CA ASP A 115 -1.93 37.18 -16.03
C ASP A 115 -1.71 35.88 -16.83
N PRO A 116 -2.79 35.24 -17.33
CA PRO A 116 -2.70 34.00 -18.10
C PRO A 116 -1.93 34.11 -19.42
N LYS A 117 -1.58 35.32 -19.89
CA LYS A 117 -0.76 35.53 -21.09
C LYS A 117 0.74 35.36 -20.82
N LEU A 118 1.15 35.42 -19.56
CA LEU A 118 2.52 35.21 -19.14
C LEU A 118 2.68 33.80 -18.56
N THR A 119 3.80 33.15 -18.86
CA THR A 119 4.11 31.82 -18.35
C THR A 119 5.33 31.84 -17.43
N VAL A 120 5.40 30.84 -16.56
CA VAL A 120 6.56 30.53 -15.73
C VAL A 120 7.00 29.10 -15.99
N THR A 121 8.29 28.90 -16.19
CA THR A 121 8.88 27.58 -16.30
C THR A 121 8.98 26.94 -14.93
N ILE A 122 8.33 25.80 -14.75
CA ILE A 122 8.49 24.94 -13.58
C ILE A 122 9.57 23.91 -13.90
N SER A 123 10.76 24.10 -13.35
CA SER A 123 11.86 23.14 -13.49
C SER A 123 11.65 21.92 -12.58
N PRO A 124 12.11 20.73 -12.99
CA PRO A 124 12.11 19.56 -12.12
C PRO A 124 12.97 19.80 -10.86
N PRO A 125 12.75 19.06 -9.77
CA PRO A 125 13.61 19.15 -8.59
C PRO A 125 15.06 18.82 -8.95
N LEU A 126 15.98 19.74 -8.65
CA LEU A 126 17.42 19.56 -8.89
C LEU A 126 18.23 19.36 -7.60
N ALA A 127 17.65 19.71 -6.45
CA ALA A 127 18.35 19.68 -5.17
C ALA A 127 18.63 18.24 -4.71
N HIS A 128 19.83 18.00 -4.18
CA HIS A 128 20.31 16.78 -3.54
C HIS A 128 20.46 15.52 -4.41
N SER A 129 19.51 15.23 -5.29
CA SER A 129 19.43 13.97 -6.05
C SER A 129 19.56 14.16 -7.57
N GLY A 130 19.57 15.41 -8.06
CA GLY A 130 19.45 15.71 -9.49
C GLY A 130 18.05 15.42 -10.07
N PRO A 131 17.84 15.66 -11.37
CA PRO A 131 16.54 15.43 -12.00
C PRO A 131 16.23 13.93 -12.04
N GLY A 132 15.18 13.52 -11.34
CA GLY A 132 14.71 12.14 -11.28
C GLY A 132 13.18 12.06 -11.41
N PRO A 133 12.64 10.93 -11.90
CA PRO A 133 11.20 10.79 -12.09
C PRO A 133 10.45 10.85 -10.75
N VAL A 134 9.26 11.45 -10.75
CA VAL A 134 8.35 11.43 -9.59
C VAL A 134 7.40 10.25 -9.75
N LEU A 135 7.42 9.34 -8.79
CA LEU A 135 6.51 8.21 -8.78
C LEU A 135 5.19 8.62 -8.14
N VAL A 136 4.09 8.23 -8.77
CA VAL A 136 2.74 8.47 -8.24
C VAL A 136 1.86 7.25 -8.45
N ARG A 137 1.00 6.94 -7.50
CA ARG A 137 -0.03 5.89 -7.64
C ARG A 137 -1.37 6.53 -7.92
N LEU A 138 -1.96 6.21 -9.08
CA LEU A 138 -3.33 6.57 -9.42
C LEU A 138 -4.28 5.48 -8.94
N ILE A 139 -5.25 5.87 -8.10
CA ILE A 139 -6.28 4.99 -7.54
C ILE A 139 -7.65 5.55 -7.90
N SER A 140 -8.54 4.74 -8.47
CA SER A 140 -9.91 5.15 -8.78
C SER A 140 -10.86 3.96 -8.64
N TYR A 141 -11.96 4.15 -7.90
CA TYR A 141 -12.94 3.09 -7.69
C TYR A 141 -13.54 2.61 -9.01
N ASP A 142 -14.04 3.55 -9.82
CA ASP A 142 -14.47 3.29 -11.20
C ASP A 142 -13.40 3.71 -12.20
N LEU A 143 -13.38 3.03 -13.36
CA LEU A 143 -12.65 3.53 -14.52
C LEU A 143 -13.37 4.76 -15.05
N ARG A 144 -12.70 5.92 -15.04
CA ARG A 144 -13.25 7.19 -15.51
C ARG A 144 -12.66 7.58 -16.86
N GLU A 145 -13.40 8.37 -17.61
CA GLU A 145 -12.97 8.96 -18.89
C GLU A 145 -11.56 9.58 -18.78
N GLY A 146 -10.65 9.15 -19.65
CA GLY A 146 -9.26 9.60 -19.71
C GLY A 146 -8.26 8.75 -18.92
N GLN A 147 -8.71 7.82 -18.06
CA GLN A 147 -7.81 6.97 -17.26
C GLN A 147 -7.26 5.75 -18.01
N ASP A 148 -7.68 5.53 -19.25
CA ASP A 148 -7.17 4.49 -20.15
C ASP A 148 -6.58 5.07 -21.44
N SER A 149 -6.22 6.36 -21.42
CA SER A 149 -5.57 7.02 -22.54
C SER A 149 -4.16 6.47 -22.80
N GLU A 150 -3.66 6.64 -24.03
CA GLU A 150 -2.32 6.19 -24.42
C GLU A 150 -1.24 6.97 -23.65
N GLU A 151 -1.45 8.26 -23.41
CA GLU A 151 -0.53 9.12 -22.67
C GLU A 151 -0.37 8.61 -21.24
N LEU A 152 -1.47 8.32 -20.54
CA LEU A 152 -1.40 7.80 -19.18
C LEU A 152 -0.79 6.40 -19.15
N SER A 153 -1.11 5.57 -20.15
CA SER A 153 -0.57 4.22 -20.29
C SER A 153 0.95 4.22 -20.50
N SER A 154 1.48 5.23 -21.21
CA SER A 154 2.93 5.40 -21.42
C SER A 154 3.70 5.67 -20.12
N LEU A 155 3.03 6.23 -19.10
CA LEU A 155 3.63 6.54 -17.80
C LEU A 155 3.58 5.33 -16.84
N VAL A 156 2.82 4.29 -17.14
CA VAL A 156 2.62 3.14 -16.23
C VAL A 156 3.91 2.33 -16.09
N LYS A 157 4.38 2.17 -14.86
CA LYS A 157 5.43 1.20 -14.52
C LYS A 157 4.83 -0.19 -14.33
N SER A 158 5.51 -1.20 -14.88
CA SER A 158 5.12 -2.60 -14.69
C SER A 158 5.34 -3.01 -13.24
N GLU A 159 4.25 -3.24 -12.50
CA GLU A 159 4.30 -3.85 -11.17
C GLU A 159 3.92 -5.33 -11.28
N GLY A 160 4.92 -6.22 -11.30
CA GLY A 160 4.71 -7.67 -11.25
C GLY A 160 4.30 -8.33 -12.59
N PRO A 161 3.93 -9.63 -12.55
CA PRO A 161 3.57 -10.40 -13.74
C PRO A 161 2.34 -9.79 -14.42
N ARG A 162 2.42 -9.54 -15.72
CA ARG A 162 1.30 -9.03 -16.52
C ARG A 162 0.18 -10.06 -16.52
N SER A 163 -0.83 -9.86 -15.67
CA SER A 163 -2.08 -10.60 -15.79
C SER A 163 -2.76 -10.17 -17.08
N LEU A 164 -2.95 -11.11 -18.01
CA LEU A 164 -3.77 -10.92 -19.20
C LEU A 164 -5.22 -10.75 -18.74
N GLU A 165 -5.62 -9.51 -18.42
CA GLU A 165 -7.01 -9.21 -18.12
C GLU A 165 -7.84 -9.24 -19.41
N LEU A 166 -8.26 -10.45 -19.80
CA LEU A 166 -9.38 -10.71 -20.71
C LEU A 166 -10.70 -10.36 -20.00
N ARG A 167 -10.86 -9.10 -19.61
CA ARG A 167 -12.13 -8.60 -19.08
C ARG A 167 -12.78 -7.68 -20.11
N PRO A 168 -14.10 -7.79 -20.34
CA PRO A 168 -14.81 -6.85 -21.19
C PRO A 168 -14.58 -5.44 -20.67
N ARG A 169 -14.36 -4.48 -21.57
CA ARG A 169 -14.15 -3.06 -21.21
C ARG A 169 -15.31 -2.63 -20.31
N PRO A 170 -15.05 -2.29 -19.04
CA PRO A 170 -16.10 -1.79 -18.16
C PRO A 170 -16.67 -0.50 -18.74
N GLN A 171 -17.96 -0.23 -18.51
CA GLN A 171 -18.53 1.08 -18.79
C GLN A 171 -17.69 2.15 -18.07
N GLN A 172 -17.21 3.13 -18.83
CA GLN A 172 -16.46 4.24 -18.27
C GLN A 172 -17.43 5.20 -17.56
N ALA A 173 -17.13 5.50 -16.31
CA ALA A 173 -17.77 6.59 -15.60
C ALA A 173 -17.31 7.94 -16.20
N PRO A 174 -18.11 9.02 -16.08
CA PRO A 174 -17.71 10.33 -16.56
C PRO A 174 -16.45 10.84 -15.84
N ARG A 175 -15.77 11.82 -16.45
CA ARG A 175 -14.63 12.51 -15.82
C ARG A 175 -15.01 13.04 -14.43
N SER A 176 -14.14 12.83 -13.45
CA SER A 176 -14.33 13.37 -12.10
C SER A 176 -14.20 14.89 -12.10
N GLN A 177 -15.06 15.58 -11.33
CA GLN A 177 -14.97 17.03 -11.10
C GLN A 177 -13.88 17.41 -10.10
N SER A 178 -13.30 16.42 -9.42
CA SER A 178 -12.29 16.63 -8.39
C SER A 178 -11.20 15.57 -8.46
N LEU A 179 -10.05 15.88 -7.87
CA LEU A 179 -8.91 14.99 -7.72
C LEU A 179 -8.38 15.14 -6.29
N VAL A 180 -8.12 14.04 -5.61
CA VAL A 180 -7.41 14.06 -4.32
C VAL A 180 -5.92 13.89 -4.59
N VAL A 181 -5.12 14.85 -4.15
CA VAL A 181 -3.66 14.71 -4.11
C VAL A 181 -3.28 14.25 -2.72
N HIS A 182 -2.67 13.08 -2.63
CA HIS A 182 -2.24 12.47 -1.38
C HIS A 182 -0.72 12.42 -1.30
N ILE A 183 -0.17 12.76 -0.13
CA ILE A 183 1.24 12.64 0.21
C ILE A 183 1.29 11.75 1.44
N HIS A 184 1.96 10.61 1.35
CA HIS A 184 1.90 9.61 2.41
C HIS A 184 2.62 10.05 3.70
N GLY A 185 2.33 9.35 4.80
CA GLY A 185 3.05 9.52 6.07
C GLY A 185 4.32 8.67 6.14
N GLY A 186 4.87 8.50 7.35
CA GLY A 186 6.08 7.70 7.56
C GLY A 186 7.32 8.51 7.95
N GLY A 187 7.10 9.77 8.37
CA GLY A 187 8.14 10.61 8.97
C GLY A 187 9.34 10.90 8.06
N PHE A 188 9.15 10.86 6.74
CA PHE A 188 10.20 11.01 5.72
C PHE A 188 11.30 9.93 5.74
N VAL A 189 11.10 8.83 6.46
CA VAL A 189 12.11 7.77 6.63
C VAL A 189 11.62 6.38 6.23
N ALA A 190 10.31 6.19 6.07
CA ALA A 190 9.70 4.90 5.77
C ALA A 190 8.40 5.06 4.97
N GLN A 191 7.88 3.91 4.52
CA GLN A 191 6.64 3.75 3.77
C GLN A 191 6.71 4.29 2.34
N THR A 192 5.75 3.89 1.52
CA THR A 192 5.60 4.30 0.12
C THR A 192 4.13 4.57 -0.19
N SER A 193 3.85 5.12 -1.38
CA SER A 193 2.48 5.24 -1.90
C SER A 193 1.70 3.92 -1.86
N LYS A 194 2.38 2.78 -2.02
CA LYS A 194 1.81 1.43 -1.99
C LYS A 194 1.37 0.99 -0.59
N SER A 195 2.14 1.34 0.45
CA SER A 195 1.81 0.97 1.84
C SER A 195 0.48 1.60 2.32
N HIS A 196 0.11 2.72 1.73
CA HIS A 196 -1.10 3.49 2.06
C HIS A 196 -2.29 3.16 1.14
N GLU A 197 -2.07 2.42 0.05
CA GLU A 197 -3.10 1.99 -0.90
C GLU A 197 -4.37 1.37 -0.25
N PRO A 198 -4.29 0.55 0.80
CA PRO A 198 -5.47 -0.13 1.37
C PRO A 198 -6.59 0.80 1.84
N TYR A 199 -6.26 1.87 2.57
CA TYR A 199 -7.29 2.82 3.02
C TYR A 199 -7.64 3.83 1.92
N LEU A 200 -6.70 4.15 1.02
CA LEU A 200 -6.96 5.02 -0.12
C LEU A 200 -7.98 4.40 -1.09
N LYS A 201 -7.99 3.07 -1.22
CA LYS A 201 -9.04 2.35 -1.96
C LYS A 201 -10.43 2.58 -1.37
N SER A 202 -10.56 2.53 -0.04
CA SER A 202 -11.83 2.83 0.63
C SER A 202 -12.22 4.29 0.44
N TRP A 203 -11.28 5.24 0.54
CA TRP A 203 -11.56 6.65 0.26
C TRP A 203 -12.00 6.88 -1.17
N ALA A 204 -11.35 6.25 -2.15
CA ALA A 204 -11.72 6.37 -3.56
C ALA A 204 -13.14 5.85 -3.81
N GLN A 205 -13.56 4.79 -3.10
CA GLN A 205 -14.92 4.27 -3.14
C GLN A 205 -15.93 5.22 -2.48
N GLU A 206 -15.67 5.66 -1.25
CA GLU A 206 -16.58 6.49 -0.45
C GLU A 206 -16.76 7.89 -1.05
N LEU A 207 -15.68 8.49 -1.54
CA LEU A 207 -15.70 9.81 -2.17
C LEU A 207 -16.16 9.74 -3.64
N GLY A 208 -15.99 8.59 -4.29
CA GLY A 208 -16.15 8.47 -5.73
C GLY A 208 -15.15 9.32 -6.53
N VAL A 209 -14.04 9.75 -5.93
CA VAL A 209 -13.06 10.67 -6.54
C VAL A 209 -11.74 9.94 -6.77
N PRO A 210 -11.08 10.11 -7.93
CA PRO A 210 -9.75 9.57 -8.16
C PRO A 210 -8.71 10.20 -7.21
N ILE A 211 -7.73 9.39 -6.82
CA ILE A 211 -6.66 9.78 -5.91
C ILE A 211 -5.33 9.61 -6.63
N VAL A 212 -4.49 10.64 -6.60
CA VAL A 212 -3.08 10.58 -6.99
C VAL A 212 -2.25 10.65 -5.72
N SER A 213 -1.63 9.52 -5.35
CA SER A 213 -0.72 9.43 -4.20
C SER A 213 0.72 9.58 -4.66
N ILE A 214 1.39 10.64 -4.22
CA ILE A 214 2.79 10.90 -4.50
C ILE A 214 3.67 9.98 -3.65
N ASP A 215 4.64 9.33 -4.30
CA ASP A 215 5.68 8.54 -3.65
C ASP A 215 6.96 9.37 -3.59
N TYR A 216 7.34 9.80 -2.39
CA TYR A 216 8.52 10.64 -2.17
C TYR A 216 9.71 9.84 -1.60
N SER A 217 9.56 8.52 -1.48
CA SER A 217 10.58 7.60 -0.96
C SER A 217 11.81 7.50 -1.87
#